data_AF-A0A7W1B6C9-F1
#
_entry.id   AF-A0A7W1B6C9-F1
#
_cell.length_a   1.000
_cell.length_b   1.000
_cell.length_c   1.000
_cell.angle_alpha   90.00
_cell.angle_beta   90.00
_cell.angle_gamma   90.00
#
_symmetry.space_group_name_H-M   'P 1'
#
loop_
_entity.id
_entity.type
_entity.pdbx_description
1 polymer ?
#
loop_
_entity_poly.entity_id
_entity_poly.type
_entity_poly.pdbx_seq_one_letter_code
_entity_poly.pdbx_strand_id
1 'polypeptide(L)' 'MSALPNPLDVFHPTALAGHVALVTGGGTGICRGIAEAYARFGAEVCIVSRKQEVLDKTAAELAAATGRE' A
#
# COMPACT_ATOMS: atom_id res chain seq x y z
N MET A 1 25.62 -2.88 16.03
CA MET A 1 24.24 -2.45 16.34
C MET A 1 23.29 -3.38 15.60
N SER A 2 22.46 -4.15 16.31
CA SER A 2 21.40 -4.95 15.68
C SER A 2 20.35 -4.00 15.13
N ALA A 3 19.91 -4.19 13.88
CA ALA A 3 18.79 -3.44 13.33
C ALA A 3 17.54 -3.71 14.17
N LEU A 4 16.69 -2.69 14.34
CA LEU A 4 15.39 -2.87 14.97
C LEU A 4 14.48 -3.69 14.03
N PRO A 5 13.63 -4.57 14.57
CA PRO A 5 12.69 -5.34 13.76
C PRO A 5 11.74 -4.40 13.01
N ASN A 6 11.31 -4.79 11.81
CA ASN A 6 10.36 -3.99 11.05
C ASN A 6 8.98 -4.07 11.77
N PRO A 7 8.35 -2.94 12.10
CA PRO A 7 7.05 -2.94 12.77
C PRO A 7 5.95 -3.70 12.02
N LEU A 8 6.07 -3.88 10.70
CA LEU A 8 5.10 -4.63 9.90
C LEU A 8 5.22 -6.15 10.05
N ASP A 9 6.34 -6.67 10.57
CA ASP A 9 6.57 -8.12 10.71
C ASP A 9 5.66 -8.78 11.76
N VAL A 10 4.88 -7.99 12.52
CA VAL A 10 3.91 -8.48 13.50
C VAL A 10 2.62 -9.02 12.89
N PHE A 11 2.38 -8.78 11.59
CA PHE A 11 1.16 -9.20 10.90
C PHE A 11 1.38 -10.48 10.09
N HIS A 12 0.31 -11.27 9.94
CA HIS A 12 0.32 -12.42 9.03
C HIS A 12 0.53 -11.95 7.58
N PRO A 13 1.34 -12.62 6.74
CA PRO A 13 1.63 -12.17 5.37
C PRO A 13 0.41 -11.98 4.47
N THR A 14 -0.71 -12.61 4.80
CA THR A 14 -1.98 -12.53 4.06
C THR A 14 -3.11 -11.96 4.90
N ALA A 15 -2.81 -11.15 5.92
CA ALA A 15 -3.78 -10.64 6.88
C ALA A 15 -4.97 -9.90 6.23
N LEU A 16 -4.80 -9.37 5.00
CA LEU A 16 -5.81 -8.63 4.26
C LEU A 16 -6.20 -9.29 2.92
N ALA A 17 -5.83 -10.55 2.71
CA ALA A 17 -6.18 -11.26 1.48
C ALA A 17 -7.71 -11.32 1.27
N GLY A 18 -8.16 -10.98 0.05
CA GLY A 18 -9.57 -10.97 -0.32
C GLY A 18 -10.34 -9.71 0.08
N HIS A 19 -9.66 -8.69 0.63
CA HIS A 19 -10.25 -7.39 0.92
C HIS A 19 -9.84 -6.34 -0.11
N VAL A 20 -10.69 -5.31 -0.24
CA VAL A 20 -10.41 -4.09 -1.03
C VAL A 20 -10.32 -2.91 -0.06
N ALA A 21 -9.27 -2.11 -0.17
CA ALA A 21 -9.06 -0.92 0.66
C ALA A 21 -9.17 0.37 -0.14
N LEU A 22 -10.03 1.29 0.31
CA LEU A 22 -10.10 2.66 -0.22
C LEU A 22 -9.23 3.59 0.63
N VAL A 23 -8.21 4.20 0.02
CA VAL A 23 -7.25 5.08 0.69
C VAL A 23 -7.31 6.49 0.08
N THR A 24 -7.86 7.44 0.82
CA THR A 24 -7.83 8.86 0.43
C THR A 24 -6.46 9.47 0.71
N GLY A 25 -5.98 10.30 -0.21
CA GLY A 25 -4.62 10.84 -0.16
C GLY A 25 -3.53 9.81 -0.47
N GLY A 26 -3.87 8.61 -0.95
CA GLY A 26 -2.95 7.48 -1.14
C GLY A 26 -1.79 7.69 -2.14
N GLY A 27 -1.72 8.84 -2.82
CA GLY A 27 -0.65 9.15 -3.76
C GLY A 27 0.69 9.55 -3.10
N THR A 28 0.70 10.02 -1.84
CA THR A 28 1.92 10.51 -1.19
C THR A 28 1.99 10.24 0.32
N GLY A 29 3.19 10.41 0.89
CA GLY A 29 3.42 10.45 2.33
C GLY A 29 2.89 9.24 3.08
N ILE A 30 2.18 9.52 4.19
CA ILE A 30 1.67 8.49 5.10
C ILE A 30 0.66 7.58 4.40
N CYS A 31 -0.32 8.15 3.69
CA CYS A 31 -1.37 7.35 3.05
C CYS A 31 -0.83 6.47 1.92
N ARG A 32 0.23 6.89 1.21
CA ARG A 32 0.94 6.00 0.28
C ARG A 32 1.57 4.82 1.00
N GLY A 33 2.23 5.05 2.14
CA GLY A 33 2.79 3.97 2.94
C GLY A 33 1.73 3.00 3.47
N ILE A 34 0.56 3.51 3.84
CA ILE A 34 -0.60 2.69 4.23
C ILE A 34 -1.09 1.84 3.05
N ALA A 35 -1.27 2.45 1.87
CA ALA A 35 -1.68 1.75 0.65
C ALA A 35 -0.69 0.62 0.30
N GLU A 36 0.62 0.89 0.37
CA GLU A 36 1.66 -0.12 0.13
C GLU A 36 1.61 -1.26 1.15
N ALA A 37 1.48 -0.94 2.45
CA ALA A 37 1.39 -1.95 3.48
C ALA A 37 0.16 -2.84 3.28
N TYR A 38 -1.00 -2.26 2.95
CA TYR A 38 -2.22 -3.03 2.73
C TYR A 38 -2.11 -3.96 1.53
N ALA A 39 -1.55 -3.47 0.42
CA ALA A 39 -1.28 -4.29 -0.76
C ALA A 39 -0.28 -5.42 -0.47
N ARG A 40 0.79 -5.15 0.29
CA ARG A 40 1.76 -6.17 0.75
C ARG A 40 1.09 -7.31 1.55
N PHE A 41 0.06 -7.00 2.32
CA PHE A 41 -0.69 -8.00 3.11
C PHE A 41 -1.89 -8.62 2.38
N GLY A 42 -2.02 -8.36 1.07
CA GLY A 42 -2.92 -9.08 0.18
C GLY A 42 -4.21 -8.37 -0.21
N ALA A 43 -4.41 -7.10 0.17
CA ALA A 43 -5.55 -6.32 -0.28
C ALA A 43 -5.37 -5.82 -1.72
N GLU A 44 -6.46 -5.64 -2.45
CA GLU A 44 -6.54 -4.71 -3.60
C GLU A 44 -6.71 -3.29 -3.06
N VAL A 45 -6.14 -2.28 -3.71
CA VAL A 45 -6.09 -0.92 -3.14
C VAL A 45 -6.53 0.14 -4.15
N CYS A 46 -7.62 0.84 -3.83
CA CYS A 46 -8.05 2.02 -4.55
C CYS A 46 -7.50 3.29 -3.87
N ILE A 47 -6.61 4.03 -4.53
CA ILE A 47 -6.11 5.31 -4.05
C ILE A 47 -6.87 6.48 -4.69
N VAL A 48 -7.26 7.47 -3.88
CA VAL A 48 -8.06 8.62 -4.36
C VAL A 48 -7.45 9.94 -3.88
N SER A 49 -7.24 10.89 -4.80
CA SER A 49 -6.81 12.25 -4.50
C SER A 49 -7.14 13.19 -5.67
N ARG A 50 -6.73 14.46 -5.58
CA ARG A 50 -7.04 15.49 -6.58
C ARG A 50 -6.15 15.47 -7.83
N LYS A 51 -4.94 14.90 -7.74
CA LYS A 51 -3.93 14.99 -8.80
C LYS A 51 -3.76 13.63 -9.49
N GLN A 52 -4.38 13.46 -10.65
CA GLN A 52 -4.41 12.18 -11.37
C GLN A 52 -3.00 11.68 -11.72
N GLU A 53 -2.12 12.56 -12.22
CA GLU A 53 -0.73 12.22 -12.55
C GLU A 53 0.06 11.59 -11.38
N VAL A 54 -0.24 12.01 -10.14
CA VAL A 54 0.38 11.47 -8.92
C VAL A 54 -0.23 10.12 -8.57
N LEU A 55 -1.55 9.96 -8.77
CA LEU A 55 -2.24 8.69 -8.56
C LEU A 55 -1.76 7.64 -9.54
N ASP A 56 -1.71 7.94 -10.84
CA ASP A 56 -1.32 6.99 -11.89
C ASP A 56 0.10 6.47 -11.65
N LYS A 57 1.03 7.39 -11.35
CA LYS A 57 2.40 7.02 -11.00
C LYS A 57 2.45 6.13 -9.76
N THR A 58 1.70 6.49 -8.71
CA THR A 58 1.73 5.74 -7.45
C THR A 58 1.09 4.37 -7.61
N ALA A 59 -0.04 4.26 -8.32
CA ALA A 59 -0.70 3.00 -8.61
C ALA A 59 0.23 2.05 -9.39
N ALA A 60 0.91 2.55 -10.43
CA ALA A 60 1.88 1.75 -11.18
C ALA A 60 3.06 1.27 -10.30
N GLU A 61 3.59 2.14 -9.44
CA GLU A 61 4.67 1.78 -8.50
C GLU A 61 4.21 0.74 -7.46
N LEU A 62 3.01 0.88 -6.91
CA LEU A 62 2.43 -0.07 -5.95
C LEU A 62 2.15 -1.43 -6.61
N ALA A 63 1.57 -1.43 -7.81
CA ALA A 63 1.31 -2.66 -8.55
C ALA A 63 2.61 -3.40 -8.89
N ALA A 64 3.64 -2.68 -9.33
CA ALA A 64 4.96 -3.26 -9.60
C ALA A 64 5.62 -3.82 -8.32
N ALA A 65 5.46 -3.16 -7.17
CA ALA A 65 6.09 -3.58 -5.92
C ALA A 65 5.37 -4.75 -5.23
N THR A 66 4.06 -4.90 -5.43
CA THR A 66 3.22 -5.82 -4.63
C THR A 66 2.49 -6.88 -5.46
N GLY A 67 2.37 -6.70 -6.77
CA GLY A 67 1.59 -7.57 -7.64
C GLY A 67 0.07 -7.46 -7.44
N ARG A 68 -0.41 -6.41 -6.78
CA ARG A 68 -1.83 -6.10 -6.56
C ARG A 68 -2.28 -4.95 -7.45
N GLU A 69 -3.59 -4.90 -7.73
CA GLU A 69 -4.23 -3.75 -8.38
C GLU A 69 -4.47 -2.60 -7.38
#